data_AF-A0A1F2QV11-F1
#
_entry.id   AF-A0A1F2QV11-F1
#
_cell.length_a   1.000
_cell.length_b   1.000
_cell.length_c   1.000
_cell.angle_alpha   90.00
_cell.angle_beta   90.00
_cell.angle_gamma   90.00
#
_symmetry.space_group_name_H-M   'P 1'
#
loop_
_entity.id
_entity.type
_entity.pdbx_description
1 polymer ?
#
loop_
_entity_poly.entity_id
_entity_poly.type
_entity_poly.pdbx_seq_one_letter_code
_entity_poly.pdbx_strand_id
1 'polypeptide(L)'
;MLDRSVLDLDLYVGISGGAFVASLLAAGVSPREMYDEATCRTQTPFGVATVPIYRLGVSALLKRSLRAPRLLREALMAALNTEGRTFSDVALSVLELLPPGLMDTSGVQEFLHGVFRSRLGGDGFDDLKRPLFVVAVDLDSGEAVAFGGKGWRHVPVSRAVQASTALPGLYQPVRIDGRDYVDGGVKKTAHINLAIKNGADLVICVNPIVPFLNDTTSGPLRGHLSNRGLTWVLDQVMRIMLHGRMQYGLERYRREHPEVDIVVIEPSRDDTRMFSYNIMRYDARRTVAEHGYRSAIASLRRHRARHRALFARHGIKMRDPARLPVAPAEHPHRSTLARTLDSSLDRLDSRLRLR
;
A
#
# COMPACT_ATOMS: atom_id res chain seq x y z
N MET A 1 7.24 -5.04 -20.46
CA MET A 1 6.33 -6.10 -20.94
C MET A 1 5.28 -5.52 -21.85
N LEU A 2 4.58 -4.48 -21.38
CA LEU A 2 3.76 -3.64 -22.22
C LEU A 2 4.65 -2.63 -22.96
N ASP A 3 4.15 -2.06 -24.04
CA ASP A 3 4.72 -0.91 -24.77
C ASP A 3 4.28 0.45 -24.20
N ARG A 4 3.85 0.44 -22.94
CA ARG A 4 3.48 1.60 -22.13
C ARG A 4 4.16 1.53 -20.77
N SER A 5 4.52 2.69 -20.24
CA SER A 5 4.98 2.81 -18.86
C SER A 5 3.78 2.91 -17.91
N VAL A 6 3.95 2.43 -16.67
CA VAL A 6 2.98 2.71 -15.61
C VAL A 6 2.91 4.20 -15.25
N LEU A 7 3.86 5.03 -15.73
CA LEU A 7 3.83 6.48 -15.66
C LEU A 7 2.90 7.14 -16.71
N ASP A 8 2.49 6.38 -17.72
CA ASP A 8 1.65 6.88 -18.81
C ASP A 8 0.15 6.75 -18.52
N LEU A 9 -0.23 6.20 -17.36
CA LEU A 9 -1.62 6.05 -16.95
C LEU A 9 -2.30 7.41 -16.74
N ASP A 10 -3.59 7.47 -17.06
CA ASP A 10 -4.36 8.72 -17.02
C ASP A 10 -4.72 9.17 -15.60
N LEU A 11 -4.85 8.22 -14.67
CA LEU A 11 -5.10 8.49 -13.26
C LEU A 11 -4.55 7.37 -12.37
N TYR A 12 -4.39 7.68 -11.09
CA TYR A 12 -4.02 6.73 -10.06
C TYR A 12 -5.02 6.75 -8.90
N VAL A 13 -5.33 5.56 -8.37
CA VAL A 13 -6.09 5.40 -7.13
C VAL A 13 -5.23 4.57 -6.18
N GLY A 14 -5.02 5.07 -4.97
CA GLY A 14 -4.15 4.45 -3.99
C GLY A 14 -4.78 4.34 -2.60
N ILE A 15 -4.45 3.25 -1.92
CA ILE A 15 -4.88 2.92 -0.55
C ILE A 15 -3.68 2.38 0.20
N SER A 16 -3.42 2.82 1.43
CA SER A 16 -2.34 2.29 2.27
C SER A 16 -0.98 2.34 1.56
N GLY A 17 -0.21 1.26 1.57
CA GLY A 17 1.03 1.14 0.78
C GLY A 17 0.83 1.40 -0.72
N GLY A 18 -0.35 1.13 -1.27
CA GLY A 18 -0.72 1.51 -2.63
C GLY A 18 -0.85 3.03 -2.82
N ALA A 19 -1.28 3.79 -1.81
CA ALA A 19 -1.30 5.26 -1.85
C ALA A 19 0.11 5.84 -1.89
N PHE A 20 1.03 5.25 -1.13
CA PHE A 20 2.45 5.62 -1.18
C PHE A 20 3.01 5.44 -2.60
N VAL A 21 2.86 4.24 -3.19
CA VAL A 21 3.36 3.95 -4.55
C VAL A 21 2.66 4.81 -5.61
N ALA A 22 1.33 4.91 -5.55
CA ALA A 22 0.53 5.70 -6.49
C ALA A 22 0.90 7.19 -6.46
N SER A 23 1.18 7.75 -5.28
CA SER A 23 1.57 9.15 -5.15
C SER A 23 2.91 9.46 -5.80
N LEU A 24 3.88 8.55 -5.67
CA LEU A 24 5.17 8.65 -6.35
C LEU A 24 5.01 8.51 -7.87
N LEU A 25 4.19 7.57 -8.35
CA LEU A 25 3.89 7.43 -9.77
C LEU A 25 3.23 8.69 -10.34
N ALA A 26 2.26 9.26 -9.64
CA ALA A 26 1.58 10.51 -10.03
C ALA A 26 2.53 11.73 -10.05
N ALA A 27 3.55 11.74 -9.19
CA ALA A 27 4.66 12.71 -9.23
C ALA A 27 5.69 12.43 -10.35
N GLY A 28 5.49 11.34 -11.11
CA GLY A 28 6.35 10.93 -12.21
C GLY A 28 7.63 10.22 -11.79
N VAL A 29 7.68 9.66 -10.58
CA VAL A 29 8.76 8.80 -10.07
C VAL A 29 8.57 7.40 -10.65
N SER A 30 9.55 6.89 -11.39
CA SER A 30 9.45 5.56 -12.01
C SER A 30 9.58 4.43 -10.98
N PRO A 31 9.00 3.23 -11.24
CA PRO A 31 9.23 2.06 -10.41
C PRO A 31 10.72 1.71 -10.24
N ARG A 32 11.55 2.04 -11.23
CA ARG A 32 13.00 1.88 -11.16
C ARG A 32 13.60 2.81 -10.10
N GLU A 33 13.28 4.10 -10.12
CA GLU A 33 13.72 5.04 -9.08
C GLU A 33 13.26 4.59 -7.68
N MET A 34 12.04 4.09 -7.54
CA MET A 34 11.54 3.55 -6.26
C MET A 34 12.31 2.32 -5.80
N TYR A 35 12.63 1.41 -6.72
CA TYR A 35 13.44 0.22 -6.43
C TYR A 35 14.85 0.60 -6.01
N ASP A 36 15.48 1.53 -6.72
CA ASP A 36 16.81 2.03 -6.39
C ASP A 36 16.81 2.69 -5.00
N GLU A 37 15.79 3.48 -4.66
CA GLU A 37 15.64 4.05 -3.31
C GLU A 37 15.49 2.97 -2.24
N ALA A 38 14.64 1.96 -2.49
CA ALA A 38 14.41 0.88 -1.53
C ALA A 38 15.66 0.01 -1.29
N THR A 39 16.65 0.07 -2.19
CA THR A 39 17.85 -0.79 -2.17
C THR A 39 19.16 -0.05 -1.89
N CYS A 40 19.23 1.27 -2.09
CA CYS A 40 20.43 2.07 -1.80
C CYS A 40 20.62 2.32 -0.29
N ARG A 41 21.86 2.14 0.19
CA ARG A 41 22.25 2.35 1.60
C ARG A 41 22.96 3.67 1.89
N THR A 42 23.51 4.35 0.88
CA THR A 42 24.50 5.42 1.08
C THR A 42 24.19 6.75 0.37
N GLN A 43 23.41 6.74 -0.71
CA GLN A 43 22.89 7.95 -1.37
C GLN A 43 21.47 7.67 -1.86
N THR A 44 20.49 8.39 -1.33
CA THR A 44 19.08 8.24 -1.69
C THR A 44 18.82 8.94 -3.03
N PRO A 45 18.26 8.29 -4.05
CA PRO A 45 17.72 8.93 -5.25
C PRO A 45 16.90 10.19 -4.98
N PHE A 46 16.18 10.23 -3.85
CA PHE A 46 15.39 11.38 -3.47
C PHE A 46 16.16 12.50 -2.76
N GLY A 47 17.42 12.27 -2.37
CA GLY A 47 18.26 13.27 -1.69
C GLY A 47 17.75 13.69 -0.31
N VAL A 48 16.72 13.02 0.21
CA VAL A 48 16.16 13.26 1.55
C VAL A 48 16.92 12.40 2.54
N ALA A 49 17.29 12.97 3.68
CA ALA A 49 17.91 12.23 4.79
C ALA A 49 17.05 11.01 5.15
N THR A 50 17.69 9.91 5.56
CA THR A 50 17.01 8.67 5.97
C THR A 50 16.21 8.89 7.25
N VAL A 51 15.04 9.50 7.13
CA VAL A 51 14.08 9.60 8.21
C VAL A 51 13.50 8.20 8.43
N PRO A 52 13.47 7.65 9.66
CA PRO A 52 12.76 6.41 9.92
C PRO A 52 11.28 6.63 9.60
N ILE A 53 10.80 5.95 8.55
CA ILE A 53 9.42 6.05 8.05
C ILE A 53 8.41 5.69 9.14
N TYR A 54 8.81 4.83 10.09
CA TYR A 54 8.00 4.39 11.21
C TYR A 54 8.67 4.78 12.53
N ARG A 55 7.99 5.60 13.33
CA ARG A 55 8.46 6.03 14.65
C ARG A 55 7.61 5.37 15.74
N LEU A 56 8.21 5.06 16.88
CA LEU A 56 7.44 4.70 18.08
C LEU A 56 6.57 5.89 18.49
N GLY A 57 5.29 5.64 18.76
CA GLY A 57 4.31 6.65 19.14
C GLY A 57 4.48 7.16 20.57
N VAL A 58 5.69 7.64 20.92
CA VAL A 58 6.09 8.03 22.29
C VAL A 58 5.12 9.05 22.87
N SER A 59 4.60 9.98 22.06
CA SER A 59 3.64 11.01 22.50
C SER A 59 2.29 10.44 22.95
N ALA A 60 1.78 9.38 22.31
CA ALA A 60 0.56 8.71 22.77
C ALA A 60 0.82 7.83 23.99
N LEU A 61 2.00 7.19 24.06
CA LEU A 61 2.41 6.47 25.25
C LEU A 61 2.51 7.42 26.46
N LEU A 62 3.05 8.63 26.27
CA LEU A 62 3.16 9.67 27.30
C LEU A 62 1.79 10.24 27.73
N LYS A 63 0.91 10.57 26.77
CA LYS A 63 -0.44 11.08 27.06
C LYS A 63 -1.29 10.06 27.81
N ARG A 64 -1.07 8.76 27.57
CA ARG A 64 -1.81 7.68 28.22
C ARG A 64 -1.17 7.25 29.53
N SER A 65 0.16 7.32 29.68
CA SER A 65 0.83 7.12 30.98
C SER A 65 0.41 8.16 32.01
N LEU A 66 0.00 9.38 31.60
CA LEU A 66 -0.63 10.35 32.51
C LEU A 66 -2.03 9.93 33.00
N ARG A 67 -2.77 9.12 32.21
CA ARG A 67 -4.08 8.57 32.60
C ARG A 67 -3.98 7.18 33.23
N ALA A 68 -2.85 6.50 33.07
CA ALA A 68 -2.61 5.14 33.52
C ALA A 68 -2.77 4.97 35.04
N PRO A 69 -2.28 5.85 35.93
CA PRO A 69 -2.45 5.68 37.38
C PRO A 69 -3.92 5.64 37.81
N ARG A 70 -4.77 6.47 37.19
CA ARG A 70 -6.21 6.52 37.48
C ARG A 70 -6.89 5.23 37.04
N LEU A 71 -6.61 4.77 35.82
CA LEU A 71 -7.19 3.56 35.25
C LEU A 71 -6.66 2.29 35.91
N LEU A 72 -5.37 2.24 36.29
CA LEU A 72 -4.79 1.15 37.09
C LEU A 72 -5.45 1.08 38.46
N ARG A 73 -5.68 2.24 39.10
CA ARG A 73 -6.42 2.31 40.37
C ARG A 73 -7.86 1.84 40.20
N GLU A 74 -8.55 2.25 39.14
CA GLU A 74 -9.91 1.79 38.84
C GLU A 74 -9.95 0.26 38.58
N ALA A 75 -9.00 -0.27 37.82
CA ALA A 75 -8.86 -1.71 37.57
C ALA A 75 -8.47 -2.50 38.84
N LEU A 76 -7.59 -1.95 39.68
CA LEU A 76 -7.17 -2.56 40.94
C LEU A 76 -8.32 -2.56 41.96
N MET A 77 -9.04 -1.44 42.09
CA MET A 77 -10.23 -1.37 42.95
C MET A 77 -11.35 -2.30 42.44
N ALA A 78 -11.49 -2.44 41.11
CA ALA A 78 -12.41 -3.41 40.52
C ALA A 78 -11.97 -4.86 40.73
N ALA A 79 -10.66 -5.15 40.79
CA ALA A 79 -10.13 -6.48 41.08
C ALA A 79 -10.22 -6.84 42.57
N LEU A 80 -10.20 -5.84 43.46
CA LEU A 80 -10.35 -6.01 44.91
C LEU A 80 -11.82 -6.12 45.36
N ASN A 81 -12.78 -5.62 44.57
CA ASN A 81 -14.21 -5.83 44.79
C ASN A 81 -14.68 -7.10 44.06
N THR A 82 -14.46 -8.25 44.70
CA THR A 82 -14.70 -9.60 44.18
C THR A 82 -16.18 -10.03 44.18
N GLU A 83 -17.11 -9.13 43.86
CA GLU A 83 -18.50 -9.53 43.57
C GLU A 83 -18.70 -9.61 42.05
N GLY A 84 -18.42 -10.80 41.50
CA GLY A 84 -18.99 -11.24 40.22
C GLY A 84 -18.21 -10.94 38.93
N ARG A 85 -16.97 -10.43 38.99
CA ARG A 85 -16.15 -10.23 37.78
C ARG A 85 -15.09 -11.31 37.58
N THR A 86 -14.98 -11.79 36.34
CA THR A 86 -14.08 -12.87 35.94
C THR A 86 -12.70 -12.30 35.57
N PHE A 87 -11.62 -13.09 35.63
CA PHE A 87 -10.27 -12.69 35.21
C PHE A 87 -10.22 -12.04 33.80
N SER A 88 -11.16 -12.40 32.93
CA SER A 88 -11.39 -11.78 31.62
C SER A 88 -11.67 -10.27 31.70
N ASP A 89 -12.39 -9.80 32.72
CA ASP A 89 -12.81 -8.39 32.85
C ASP A 89 -11.62 -7.49 33.19
N VAL A 90 -10.69 -8.02 34.01
CA VAL A 90 -9.42 -7.36 34.32
C VAL A 90 -8.52 -7.34 33.08
N ALA A 91 -8.45 -8.46 32.34
CA ALA A 91 -7.68 -8.52 31.10
C ALA A 91 -8.22 -7.55 30.02
N LEU A 92 -9.54 -7.44 29.87
CA LEU A 92 -10.21 -6.49 28.97
C LEU A 92 -9.92 -5.04 29.39
N SER A 93 -9.97 -4.73 30.68
CA SER A 93 -9.64 -3.39 31.21
C SER A 93 -8.20 -2.99 30.93
N VAL A 94 -7.26 -3.96 30.93
CA VAL A 94 -5.86 -3.71 30.54
C VAL A 94 -5.73 -3.47 29.04
N LEU A 95 -6.51 -4.15 28.20
CA LEU A 95 -6.54 -3.88 26.75
C LEU A 95 -7.08 -2.48 26.45
N GLU A 96 -8.04 -1.99 27.22
CA GLU A 96 -8.52 -0.61 27.17
C GLU A 96 -7.46 0.43 27.56
N LEU A 97 -6.30 0.03 28.09
CA LEU A 97 -5.18 0.93 28.35
C LEU A 97 -4.21 1.07 27.17
N LEU A 98 -4.32 0.21 26.15
CA LEU A 98 -3.43 0.26 25.01
C LEU A 98 -3.69 1.51 24.17
N PRO A 99 -2.63 2.22 23.71
CA PRO A 99 -2.79 3.37 22.83
C PRO A 99 -3.51 2.95 21.54
N PRO A 100 -4.23 3.87 20.86
CA PRO A 100 -4.95 3.56 19.62
C PRO A 100 -4.01 3.09 18.48
N GLY A 101 -2.72 3.43 18.58
CA GLY A 101 -1.64 2.88 17.78
C GLY A 101 -0.31 3.01 18.49
N LEU A 102 0.56 2.02 18.31
CA LEU A 102 1.89 1.94 18.92
C LEU A 102 2.94 2.76 18.15
N MET A 103 2.64 3.07 16.89
CA MET A 103 3.55 3.73 15.96
C MET A 103 2.91 4.97 15.33
N ASP A 104 3.75 5.87 14.87
CA ASP A 104 3.36 7.10 14.19
C ASP A 104 3.86 7.09 12.74
N THR A 105 3.04 7.64 11.84
CA THR A 105 3.27 7.67 10.39
C THR A 105 3.82 9.02 9.90
N SER A 106 4.22 9.94 10.77
CA SER A 106 4.81 11.24 10.37
C SER A 106 6.02 11.08 9.46
N GLY A 107 6.82 10.01 9.65
CA GLY A 107 7.96 9.72 8.78
C GLY A 107 7.56 9.49 7.32
N VAL A 108 6.40 8.89 7.05
CA VAL A 108 5.83 8.75 5.69
C VAL A 108 5.54 10.14 5.10
N GLN A 109 4.91 11.00 5.90
CA GLN A 109 4.52 12.36 5.49
C GLN A 109 5.76 13.21 5.21
N GLU A 110 6.72 13.27 6.13
CA GLU A 110 7.96 14.04 6.01
C GLU A 110 8.74 13.62 4.75
N PHE A 111 8.88 12.31 4.53
CA PHE A 111 9.56 11.76 3.37
C PHE A 111 8.88 12.18 2.06
N LEU A 112 7.57 11.95 1.92
CA LEU A 112 6.84 12.28 0.69
C LEU A 112 6.79 13.78 0.45
N HIS A 113 6.60 14.58 1.51
CA HIS A 113 6.64 16.04 1.41
C HIS A 113 7.98 16.52 0.85
N GLY A 114 9.10 15.99 1.36
CA GLY A 114 10.44 16.29 0.84
C GLY A 114 10.61 15.92 -0.63
N VAL A 115 10.15 14.72 -1.02
CA VAL A 115 10.18 14.26 -2.42
C VAL A 115 9.37 15.19 -3.33
N PHE A 116 8.15 15.55 -2.94
CA PHE A 116 7.27 16.38 -3.77
C PHE A 116 7.77 17.82 -3.85
N ARG A 117 8.23 18.42 -2.74
CA ARG A 117 8.81 19.77 -2.75
C ARG A 117 10.04 19.85 -3.64
N SER A 118 10.92 18.87 -3.57
CA SER A 118 12.14 18.80 -4.40
C SER A 118 11.82 18.61 -5.89
N ARG A 119 10.86 17.73 -6.22
CA ARG A 119 10.58 17.34 -7.60
C ARG A 119 9.56 18.22 -8.33
N LEU A 120 8.59 18.75 -7.60
CA LEU A 120 7.42 19.46 -8.14
C LEU A 120 7.35 20.92 -7.65
N GLY A 121 8.16 21.32 -6.66
CA GLY A 121 8.03 22.62 -5.97
C GLY A 121 6.86 22.69 -4.99
N GLY A 122 6.02 21.65 -4.96
CA GLY A 122 4.70 21.62 -4.33
C GLY A 122 4.39 20.30 -3.61
N ASP A 123 3.25 20.23 -2.93
CA ASP A 123 2.72 19.01 -2.25
C ASP A 123 1.18 18.98 -2.34
N GLY A 124 0.61 19.70 -3.29
CA GLY A 124 -0.82 19.70 -3.59
C GLY A 124 -1.14 18.65 -4.65
N PHE A 125 -2.42 18.27 -4.72
CA PHE A 125 -2.91 17.38 -5.78
C PHE A 125 -2.83 18.02 -7.18
N ASP A 126 -2.83 19.35 -7.25
CA ASP A 126 -2.68 20.12 -8.49
C ASP A 126 -1.22 20.18 -8.99
N ASP A 127 -0.24 19.88 -8.14
CA ASP A 127 1.18 19.86 -8.51
C ASP A 127 1.59 18.55 -9.23
N LEU A 128 0.75 17.52 -9.16
CA LEU A 128 1.03 16.19 -9.71
C LEU A 128 0.90 16.16 -11.23
N LYS A 129 1.70 15.29 -11.88
CA LYS A 129 1.67 15.13 -13.34
C LYS A 129 0.40 14.43 -13.84
N ARG A 130 -0.23 13.64 -12.97
CA ARG A 130 -1.44 12.87 -13.25
C ARG A 130 -2.39 12.96 -12.05
N PRO A 131 -3.71 12.97 -12.28
CA PRO A 131 -4.70 12.86 -11.22
C PRO A 131 -4.40 11.68 -10.27
N LEU A 132 -4.46 11.97 -8.98
CA LEU A 132 -4.28 11.00 -7.91
C LEU A 132 -5.48 11.08 -6.98
N PHE A 133 -6.00 9.91 -6.59
CA PHE A 133 -6.96 9.78 -5.52
C PHE A 133 -6.39 8.89 -4.41
N VAL A 134 -6.33 9.44 -3.19
CA VAL A 134 -5.86 8.72 -2.00
C VAL A 134 -7.04 8.48 -1.08
N VAL A 135 -7.29 7.22 -0.72
CA VAL A 135 -8.48 6.87 0.07
C VAL A 135 -8.13 6.58 1.51
N ALA A 136 -8.83 7.24 2.43
CA ALA A 136 -8.83 6.95 3.86
C ALA A 136 -10.28 6.84 4.36
N VAL A 137 -10.46 6.39 5.60
CA VAL A 137 -11.78 6.27 6.23
C VAL A 137 -11.83 7.17 7.44
N ASP A 138 -12.86 8.02 7.53
CA ASP A 138 -13.17 8.75 8.75
C ASP A 138 -13.59 7.73 9.82
N LEU A 139 -12.83 7.71 10.92
CA LEU A 139 -12.97 6.75 11.99
C LEU A 139 -14.33 6.84 12.68
N ASP A 140 -14.86 8.06 12.86
CA ASP A 140 -16.09 8.28 13.64
C ASP A 140 -17.35 7.98 12.82
N SER A 141 -17.37 8.36 11.53
CA SER A 141 -18.52 8.11 10.65
C SER A 141 -18.45 6.78 9.90
N GLY A 142 -17.26 6.19 9.75
CA GLY A 142 -17.04 5.01 8.91
C GLY A 142 -17.17 5.28 7.40
N GLU A 143 -17.20 6.55 6.98
CA GLU A 143 -17.29 6.98 5.59
C GLU A 143 -15.91 7.05 4.92
N ALA A 144 -15.85 6.62 3.67
CA ALA A 144 -14.61 6.67 2.89
C ALA A 144 -14.45 8.06 2.24
N VAL A 145 -13.30 8.67 2.43
CA VAL A 145 -12.91 9.95 1.82
C VAL A 145 -11.83 9.70 0.78
N ALA A 146 -12.06 10.24 -0.43
CA ALA A 146 -11.09 10.23 -1.52
C ALA A 146 -10.42 11.62 -1.63
N PHE A 147 -9.26 11.77 -0.99
CA PHE A 147 -8.41 12.96 -1.15
C PHE A 147 -7.97 13.09 -2.60
N GLY A 148 -7.88 14.33 -3.10
CA GLY A 148 -7.73 14.63 -4.52
C GLY A 148 -9.06 14.73 -5.29
N GLY A 149 -10.16 14.28 -4.70
CA GLY A 149 -11.52 14.52 -5.19
C GLY A 149 -12.07 15.91 -4.82
N LYS A 150 -13.29 16.20 -5.30
CA LYS A 150 -14.02 17.45 -4.99
C LYS A 150 -14.12 17.66 -3.47
N GLY A 151 -13.72 18.84 -3.01
CA GLY A 151 -13.77 19.22 -1.59
C GLY A 151 -12.59 18.75 -0.73
N TRP A 152 -11.63 18.00 -1.30
CA TRP A 152 -10.49 17.45 -0.56
C TRP A 152 -9.13 17.70 -1.22
N ARG A 153 -9.07 18.60 -2.22
CA ARG A 153 -7.83 18.92 -2.95
C ARG A 153 -6.88 19.84 -2.16
N HIS A 154 -7.40 20.56 -1.16
CA HIS A 154 -6.61 21.45 -0.30
C HIS A 154 -5.68 20.70 0.66
N VAL A 155 -5.97 19.42 0.93
CA VAL A 155 -5.14 18.57 1.78
C VAL A 155 -3.85 18.21 1.04
N PRO A 156 -2.66 18.39 1.65
CA PRO A 156 -1.41 17.99 1.02
C PRO A 156 -1.37 16.49 0.72
N VAL A 157 -0.77 16.10 -0.40
CA VAL A 157 -0.68 14.69 -0.85
C VAL A 157 0.03 13.86 0.20
N SER A 158 1.15 14.35 0.75
CA SER A 158 1.90 13.66 1.81
C SER A 158 1.03 13.35 3.04
N ARG A 159 0.14 14.29 3.43
CA ARG A 159 -0.76 14.15 4.58
C ARG A 159 -1.92 13.20 4.29
N ALA A 160 -2.47 13.24 3.07
CA ALA A 160 -3.48 12.28 2.62
C ALA A 160 -2.94 10.84 2.62
N VAL A 161 -1.70 10.63 2.12
CA VAL A 161 -1.04 9.32 2.16
C VAL A 161 -0.79 8.88 3.60
N GLN A 162 -0.35 9.78 4.47
CA GLN A 162 -0.19 9.48 5.90
C GLN A 162 -1.47 8.91 6.51
N ALA A 163 -2.61 9.57 6.30
CA ALA A 163 -3.91 9.10 6.76
C ALA A 163 -4.29 7.74 6.16
N SER A 164 -4.09 7.56 4.85
CA SER A 164 -4.38 6.30 4.15
C SER A 164 -3.52 5.13 4.63
N THR A 165 -2.36 5.38 5.23
CA THR A 165 -1.44 4.36 5.78
C THR A 165 -1.61 4.10 7.28
N ALA A 166 -2.56 4.76 7.95
CA ALA A 166 -2.78 4.64 9.39
C ALA A 166 -3.56 3.35 9.74
N LEU A 167 -2.90 2.20 9.60
CA LEU A 167 -3.45 0.88 9.91
C LEU A 167 -3.87 0.78 11.40
N PRO A 168 -5.15 0.51 11.71
CA PRO A 168 -5.63 0.42 13.09
C PRO A 168 -4.87 -0.59 13.94
N GLY A 169 -4.66 -0.26 15.22
CA GLY A 169 -3.94 -1.09 16.19
C GLY A 169 -2.41 -1.01 16.06
N LEU A 170 -1.89 -0.67 14.87
CA LEU A 170 -0.46 -0.46 14.65
C LEU A 170 -0.09 1.03 14.66
N TYR A 171 -0.80 1.83 13.85
CA TYR A 171 -0.55 3.27 13.68
C TYR A 171 -1.66 4.12 14.28
N GLN A 172 -1.29 5.31 14.75
CA GLN A 172 -2.26 6.29 15.25
C GLN A 172 -3.13 6.86 14.12
N PRO A 173 -4.42 7.11 14.37
CA PRO A 173 -5.26 7.85 13.44
C PRO A 173 -4.68 9.24 13.14
N VAL A 174 -4.91 9.73 11.92
CA VAL A 174 -4.38 11.00 11.45
C VAL A 174 -5.50 12.02 11.40
N ARG A 175 -5.36 13.08 12.21
CA ARG A 175 -6.30 14.20 12.24
C ARG A 175 -6.10 15.11 11.01
N ILE A 176 -7.17 15.33 10.24
CA ILE A 176 -7.24 16.29 9.12
C ILE A 176 -8.59 17.02 9.22
N ASP A 177 -8.59 18.35 9.20
CA ASP A 177 -9.80 19.20 9.30
C ASP A 177 -10.75 18.79 10.44
N GLY A 178 -10.19 18.50 11.61
CA GLY A 178 -10.96 18.14 12.79
C GLY A 178 -11.42 16.67 12.86
N ARG A 179 -11.26 15.88 11.80
CA ARG A 179 -11.70 14.47 11.70
C ARG A 179 -10.52 13.49 11.76
N ASP A 180 -10.67 12.37 12.45
CA ASP A 180 -9.64 11.33 12.55
C ASP A 180 -9.78 10.30 11.42
N TYR A 181 -8.69 10.07 10.69
CA TYR A 181 -8.66 9.14 9.58
C TYR A 181 -7.78 7.94 9.85
N VAL A 182 -8.24 6.78 9.37
CA VAL A 182 -7.52 5.50 9.37
C VAL A 182 -7.37 4.96 7.94
N ASP A 183 -6.61 3.88 7.82
CA ASP A 183 -6.33 3.20 6.55
C ASP A 183 -7.59 2.91 5.73
N GLY A 184 -7.56 3.24 4.44
CA GLY A 184 -8.73 3.07 3.55
C GLY A 184 -9.16 1.61 3.34
N GLY A 185 -8.24 0.66 3.54
CA GLY A 185 -8.47 -0.78 3.38
C GLY A 185 -9.47 -1.36 4.39
N VAL A 186 -9.77 -0.64 5.47
CA VAL A 186 -10.78 -1.06 6.45
C VAL A 186 -12.17 -1.13 5.83
N LYS A 187 -12.53 -0.22 4.90
CA LYS A 187 -13.86 -0.19 4.27
C LYS A 187 -13.90 -0.97 2.96
N LYS A 188 -12.96 -0.71 2.05
CA LYS A 188 -12.85 -1.42 0.75
C LYS A 188 -11.39 -1.66 0.41
N THR A 189 -11.11 -2.88 -0.04
CA THR A 189 -9.74 -3.32 -0.40
C THR A 189 -9.24 -2.71 -1.71
N ALA A 190 -10.15 -2.45 -2.66
CA ALA A 190 -9.82 -1.81 -3.93
C ALA A 190 -10.95 -0.84 -4.35
N HIS A 191 -10.60 0.43 -4.52
CA HIS A 191 -11.52 1.50 -4.94
C HIS A 191 -11.61 1.60 -6.47
N ILE A 192 -11.79 0.46 -7.16
CA ILE A 192 -11.91 0.38 -8.63
C ILE A 192 -13.03 1.29 -9.15
N ASN A 193 -14.14 1.37 -8.42
CA ASN A 193 -15.24 2.27 -8.74
C ASN A 193 -14.81 3.73 -8.86
N LEU A 194 -13.77 4.15 -8.15
CA LEU A 194 -13.29 5.54 -8.23
C LEU A 194 -12.57 5.78 -9.55
N ALA A 195 -11.80 4.81 -10.06
CA ALA A 195 -11.21 4.90 -11.39
C ALA A 195 -12.30 4.95 -12.48
N ILE A 196 -13.30 4.06 -12.39
CA ILE A 196 -14.44 4.01 -13.32
C ILE A 196 -15.20 5.33 -13.33
N LYS A 197 -15.55 5.87 -12.14
CA LYS A 197 -16.25 7.16 -12.01
C LYS A 197 -15.46 8.35 -12.58
N ASN A 198 -14.15 8.22 -12.70
CA ASN A 198 -13.27 9.22 -13.29
C ASN A 198 -12.88 8.88 -14.74
N GLY A 199 -13.67 8.03 -15.42
CA GLY A 199 -13.58 7.81 -16.86
C GLY A 199 -12.62 6.71 -17.31
N ALA A 200 -12.14 5.86 -16.41
CA ALA A 200 -11.29 4.73 -16.81
C ALA A 200 -12.10 3.66 -17.57
N ASP A 201 -11.63 3.31 -18.77
CA ASP A 201 -12.09 2.19 -19.62
C ASP A 201 -11.24 0.93 -19.44
N LEU A 202 -10.00 1.08 -18.97
CA LEU A 202 -9.09 0.02 -18.54
C LEU A 202 -8.60 0.28 -17.11
N VAL A 203 -8.83 -0.67 -16.20
CA VAL A 203 -8.32 -0.62 -14.83
C VAL A 203 -7.31 -1.74 -14.59
N ILE A 204 -6.09 -1.35 -14.21
CA ILE A 204 -5.04 -2.28 -13.76
C ILE A 204 -4.97 -2.23 -12.23
N CYS A 205 -5.50 -3.25 -11.57
CA CYS A 205 -5.51 -3.38 -10.12
C CYS A 205 -4.36 -4.28 -9.66
N VAL A 206 -3.45 -3.75 -8.84
CA VAL A 206 -2.36 -4.52 -8.22
C VAL A 206 -2.72 -4.84 -6.78
N ASN A 207 -2.93 -6.11 -6.47
CA ASN A 207 -3.24 -6.57 -5.11
C ASN A 207 -2.14 -7.52 -4.58
N PRO A 208 -1.29 -7.09 -3.64
CA PRO A 208 -0.32 -7.97 -3.00
C PRO A 208 -0.90 -8.76 -1.81
N ILE A 209 -2.12 -8.44 -1.36
CA ILE A 209 -2.74 -8.98 -0.16
C ILE A 209 -3.70 -10.11 -0.54
N VAL A 210 -3.12 -11.30 -0.73
CA VAL A 210 -3.85 -12.52 -1.12
C VAL A 210 -3.75 -13.54 0.03
N PRO A 211 -4.84 -14.28 0.35
CA PRO A 211 -4.83 -15.31 1.39
C PRO A 211 -3.99 -16.51 0.97
N PHE A 212 -3.13 -16.94 1.89
CA PHE A 212 -2.21 -18.03 1.66
C PHE A 212 -2.93 -19.38 1.70
N LEU A 213 -2.75 -20.20 0.68
CA LEU A 213 -3.23 -21.59 0.64
C LEU A 213 -2.15 -22.48 1.26
N ASN A 214 -2.31 -22.78 2.54
CA ASN A 214 -1.34 -23.60 3.27
C ASN A 214 -1.63 -25.10 3.09
N ASP A 215 -0.77 -25.79 2.34
CA ASP A 215 -0.70 -27.26 2.42
C ASP A 215 0.06 -27.67 3.69
N THR A 216 -0.68 -28.16 4.67
CA THR A 216 -0.17 -28.53 5.99
C THR A 216 0.74 -29.76 5.97
N THR A 217 0.74 -30.53 4.89
CA THR A 217 1.44 -31.82 4.77
C THR A 217 2.75 -31.69 3.99
N SER A 218 2.66 -31.15 2.76
CA SER A 218 3.75 -31.19 1.78
C SER A 218 4.23 -29.80 1.38
N GLY A 219 3.53 -28.75 1.84
CA GLY A 219 3.87 -27.37 1.56
C GLY A 219 5.12 -26.87 2.30
N PRO A 220 5.65 -25.70 1.91
CA PRO A 220 6.84 -25.13 2.55
C PRO A 220 6.58 -24.71 4.00
N LEU A 221 5.31 -24.50 4.37
CA LEU A 221 4.86 -24.16 5.72
C LEU A 221 4.09 -25.33 6.34
N ARG A 222 4.81 -26.40 6.71
CA ARG A 222 4.21 -27.57 7.39
C ARG A 222 3.44 -27.20 8.66
N GLY A 223 2.38 -27.94 8.95
CA GLY A 223 1.50 -27.74 10.11
C GLY A 223 0.51 -26.60 9.97
N HIS A 224 -0.44 -26.49 10.91
CA HIS A 224 -1.50 -25.48 10.87
C HIS A 224 -0.97 -24.08 11.22
N LEU A 225 -1.51 -23.05 10.56
CA LEU A 225 -1.17 -21.64 10.85
C LEU A 225 -1.53 -21.23 12.28
N SER A 226 -2.52 -21.88 12.90
CA SER A 226 -2.90 -21.69 14.31
C SER A 226 -1.73 -21.93 15.27
N ASN A 227 -0.77 -22.76 14.89
CA ASN A 227 0.37 -23.14 15.73
C ASN A 227 1.53 -22.13 15.62
N ARG A 228 1.40 -21.08 14.80
CA ARG A 228 2.47 -20.09 14.51
C ARG A 228 2.31 -18.77 15.28
N GLY A 229 1.31 -18.68 16.16
CA GLY A 229 1.07 -17.53 17.02
C GLY A 229 0.11 -16.50 16.43
N LEU A 230 -0.26 -15.52 17.27
CA LEU A 230 -1.33 -14.57 17.00
C LEU A 230 -1.12 -13.74 15.73
N THR A 231 0.10 -13.28 15.46
CA THR A 231 0.40 -12.41 14.31
C THR A 231 0.16 -13.11 12.97
N TRP A 232 0.46 -14.42 12.87
CA TRP A 232 0.20 -15.21 11.66
C TRP A 232 -1.29 -15.45 11.44
N VAL A 233 -2.03 -15.72 12.53
CA VAL A 233 -3.48 -15.89 12.47
C VAL A 233 -4.14 -14.58 12.04
N LEU A 234 -3.77 -13.46 12.66
CA LEU A 234 -4.32 -12.14 12.32
C LEU A 234 -3.99 -11.73 10.88
N ASP A 235 -2.75 -11.91 10.42
CA ASP A 235 -2.37 -11.59 9.04
C ASP A 235 -3.18 -12.43 8.02
N GLN A 236 -3.30 -13.73 8.27
CA GLN A 236 -4.09 -14.61 7.40
C GLN A 236 -5.58 -14.25 7.41
N VAL A 237 -6.17 -13.96 8.58
CA VAL A 237 -7.57 -13.54 8.70
C VAL A 237 -7.80 -12.21 7.99
N MET A 238 -6.90 -11.23 8.15
CA MET A 238 -6.95 -9.96 7.43
C MET A 238 -6.90 -10.17 5.92
N ARG A 239 -5.99 -11.02 5.42
CA ARG A 239 -5.91 -11.37 3.99
C ARG A 239 -7.20 -12.02 3.47
N ILE A 240 -7.80 -12.94 4.22
CA ILE A 240 -9.07 -13.57 3.86
C ILE A 240 -10.18 -12.52 3.73
N MET A 241 -10.33 -11.65 4.73
CA MET A 241 -11.37 -10.62 4.73
C MET A 241 -11.16 -9.57 3.64
N LEU A 242 -9.93 -9.08 3.46
CA LEU A 242 -9.58 -8.09 2.45
C LEU A 242 -9.80 -8.64 1.04
N HIS A 243 -9.27 -9.83 0.76
CA HIS A 243 -9.39 -10.44 -0.55
C HIS A 243 -10.83 -10.85 -0.87
N GLY A 244 -11.57 -11.43 0.08
CA GLY A 244 -12.98 -11.79 -0.12
C GLY A 244 -13.86 -10.60 -0.49
N ARG A 245 -13.71 -9.47 0.21
CA ARG A 245 -14.40 -8.21 -0.13
C ARG A 245 -14.00 -7.68 -1.50
N MET A 246 -12.73 -7.78 -1.86
CA MET A 246 -12.23 -7.34 -3.17
C MET A 246 -12.86 -8.15 -4.29
N GLN A 247 -12.89 -9.48 -4.18
CA GLN A 247 -13.45 -10.37 -5.20
C GLN A 247 -14.95 -10.10 -5.41
N TYR A 248 -15.72 -9.95 -4.32
CA TYR A 248 -17.13 -9.58 -4.42
C TYR A 248 -17.34 -8.22 -5.10
N GLY A 249 -16.54 -7.22 -4.73
CA GLY A 249 -16.56 -5.91 -5.39
C GLY A 249 -16.21 -5.99 -6.88
N LEU A 250 -15.22 -6.81 -7.24
CA LEU A 250 -14.77 -6.99 -8.61
C LEU A 250 -15.83 -7.68 -9.49
N GLU A 251 -16.49 -8.72 -8.98
CA GLU A 251 -17.61 -9.38 -9.68
C GLU A 251 -18.76 -8.40 -9.91
N ARG A 252 -19.09 -7.61 -8.89
CA ARG A 252 -20.08 -6.53 -9.00
C ARG A 252 -19.69 -5.52 -10.09
N TYR A 253 -18.47 -5.00 -10.08
CA TYR A 253 -18.04 -4.00 -11.06
C TYR A 253 -18.02 -4.56 -12.48
N ARG A 254 -17.61 -5.81 -12.68
CA ARG A 254 -17.68 -6.47 -14.00
C ARG A 254 -19.11 -6.61 -14.54
N ARG A 255 -20.09 -6.73 -13.65
CA ARG A 255 -21.51 -6.81 -14.03
C ARG A 255 -22.15 -5.45 -14.25
N GLU A 256 -21.81 -4.47 -13.40
CA GLU A 256 -22.35 -3.11 -13.46
C GLU A 256 -21.70 -2.27 -14.57
N HIS A 257 -20.44 -2.58 -14.91
CA HIS A 257 -19.62 -1.87 -15.90
C HIS A 257 -18.98 -2.85 -16.89
N PRO A 258 -19.77 -3.58 -17.70
CA PRO A 258 -19.23 -4.52 -18.69
C PRO A 258 -18.38 -3.85 -19.78
N GLU A 259 -18.52 -2.53 -19.95
CA GLU A 259 -17.71 -1.70 -20.84
C GLU A 259 -16.28 -1.47 -20.34
N VAL A 260 -16.02 -1.65 -19.04
CA VAL A 260 -14.71 -1.43 -18.43
C VAL A 260 -13.95 -2.74 -18.30
N ASP A 261 -12.77 -2.81 -18.92
CA ASP A 261 -11.87 -3.94 -18.78
C ASP A 261 -11.07 -3.84 -17.47
N ILE A 262 -11.16 -4.85 -16.59
CA ILE A 262 -10.45 -4.86 -15.31
C ILE A 262 -9.44 -6.02 -15.26
N VAL A 263 -8.15 -5.66 -15.21
CA VAL A 263 -7.01 -6.57 -15.06
C VAL A 263 -6.56 -6.56 -13.59
N VAL A 264 -6.48 -7.74 -12.98
CA VAL A 264 -5.99 -7.89 -11.60
C VAL A 264 -4.66 -8.62 -11.61
N ILE A 265 -3.65 -8.02 -10.97
CA ILE A 265 -2.31 -8.58 -10.80
C ILE A 265 -2.15 -8.97 -9.33
N GLU A 266 -2.09 -10.27 -9.11
CA GLU A 266 -1.97 -10.89 -7.78
C GLU A 266 -0.85 -11.92 -7.74
N PRO A 267 -0.15 -12.08 -6.59
CA PRO A 267 0.71 -13.22 -6.35
C PRO A 267 -0.10 -14.52 -6.32
N SER A 268 0.58 -15.66 -6.49
CA SER A 268 -0.05 -16.97 -6.31
C SER A 268 -0.43 -17.21 -4.85
N ARG A 269 -1.48 -18.00 -4.60
CA ARG A 269 -1.93 -18.31 -3.22
C ARG A 269 -0.95 -19.20 -2.46
N ASP A 270 -0.08 -19.93 -3.14
CA ASP A 270 1.00 -20.76 -2.59
C ASP A 270 2.33 -19.99 -2.45
N ASP A 271 2.33 -18.67 -2.68
CA ASP A 271 3.51 -17.82 -2.58
C ASP A 271 3.89 -17.55 -1.11
N THR A 272 4.64 -18.48 -0.52
CA THR A 272 5.12 -18.37 0.87
C THR A 272 5.99 -17.16 1.13
N ARG A 273 6.69 -16.64 0.12
CA ARG A 273 7.55 -15.46 0.28
C ARG A 273 6.70 -14.21 0.44
N MET A 274 5.71 -13.99 -0.43
CA MET A 274 4.75 -12.88 -0.28
C MET A 274 3.93 -12.96 1.01
N PHE A 275 3.72 -14.17 1.53
CA PHE A 275 3.04 -14.39 2.80
C PHE A 275 3.95 -14.17 4.02
N SER A 276 5.17 -14.72 4.01
CA SER A 276 6.03 -14.80 5.21
C SER A 276 6.95 -13.59 5.40
N TYR A 277 7.23 -12.82 4.36
CA TYR A 277 8.03 -11.61 4.52
C TYR A 277 7.22 -10.53 5.23
N ASN A 278 7.63 -10.23 6.46
CA ASN A 278 7.13 -9.07 7.18
C ASN A 278 7.48 -7.80 6.38
N ILE A 279 6.46 -7.13 5.87
CA ILE A 279 6.51 -5.94 5.01
C ILE A 279 7.30 -4.79 5.69
N MET A 280 7.50 -4.88 7.00
CA MET A 280 8.17 -3.90 7.86
C MET A 280 9.69 -4.12 8.01
N ARG A 281 10.23 -5.25 7.54
CA ARG A 281 11.66 -5.57 7.69
C ARG A 281 12.51 -4.89 6.61
N TYR A 282 13.36 -3.95 7.04
CA TYR A 282 14.27 -3.18 6.17
C TYR A 282 15.23 -4.07 5.37
N ASP A 283 15.70 -5.17 5.96
CA ASP A 283 16.61 -6.16 5.36
C ASP A 283 15.94 -7.01 4.27
N ALA A 284 14.60 -7.07 4.25
CA ALA A 284 13.85 -7.85 3.28
C ALA A 284 13.35 -7.04 2.06
N ARG A 285 13.49 -5.70 2.05
CA ARG A 285 12.91 -4.83 1.01
C ARG A 285 13.36 -5.18 -0.41
N ARG A 286 14.67 -5.42 -0.60
CA ARG A 286 15.22 -5.84 -1.90
C ARG A 286 14.60 -7.17 -2.34
N THR A 287 14.64 -8.16 -1.46
CA THR A 287 14.11 -9.50 -1.74
C THR A 287 12.62 -9.49 -2.05
N VAL A 288 11.83 -8.70 -1.30
CA VAL A 288 10.38 -8.55 -1.52
C VAL A 288 10.11 -7.83 -2.83
N ALA A 289 10.86 -6.79 -3.17
CA ALA A 289 10.68 -6.06 -4.42
C ALA A 289 11.05 -6.90 -5.66
N GLU A 290 12.18 -7.61 -5.62
CA GLU A 290 12.58 -8.55 -6.68
C GLU A 290 11.58 -9.69 -6.83
N HIS A 291 11.10 -10.23 -5.71
CA HIS A 291 10.09 -11.29 -5.72
C HIS A 291 8.73 -10.78 -6.23
N GLY A 292 8.32 -9.58 -5.83
CA GLY A 292 7.11 -8.92 -6.32
C GLY A 292 7.15 -8.69 -7.84
N TYR A 293 8.29 -8.29 -8.39
CA TYR A 293 8.51 -8.20 -9.84
C TYR A 293 8.28 -9.57 -10.52
N ARG A 294 8.92 -10.63 -10.01
CA ARG A 294 8.75 -11.99 -10.56
C ARG A 294 7.30 -12.47 -10.46
N SER A 295 6.64 -12.20 -9.34
CA SER A 295 5.26 -12.58 -9.07
C SER A 295 4.29 -11.87 -10.02
N ALA A 296 4.49 -10.57 -10.26
CA ALA A 296 3.72 -9.81 -11.25
C ALA A 296 3.90 -10.36 -12.68
N ILE A 297 5.13 -10.68 -13.09
CA ILE A 297 5.41 -11.31 -14.39
C ILE A 297 4.74 -12.69 -14.50
N ALA A 298 4.81 -13.52 -13.45
CA ALA A 298 4.17 -14.82 -13.42
C ALA A 298 2.63 -14.69 -13.52
N SER A 299 2.04 -13.71 -12.83
CA SER A 299 0.61 -13.42 -12.88
C SER A 299 0.15 -13.04 -14.29
N LEU A 300 0.91 -12.16 -14.96
CA LEU A 300 0.66 -11.77 -16.35
C LEU A 300 0.82 -12.93 -17.34
N ARG A 301 1.74 -13.87 -17.06
CA ARG A 301 1.98 -15.09 -17.88
C ARG A 301 0.82 -16.09 -17.78
N ARG A 302 0.28 -16.34 -16.59
CA ARG A 302 -0.79 -17.35 -16.38
C ARG A 302 -2.01 -17.12 -17.27
N HIS A 303 -2.40 -15.87 -17.47
CA HIS A 303 -3.56 -15.51 -18.29
C HIS A 303 -3.16 -14.74 -19.56
N ARG A 304 -2.01 -15.08 -20.16
CA ARG A 304 -1.41 -14.34 -21.28
C ARG A 304 -2.39 -14.12 -22.45
N ALA A 305 -3.11 -15.13 -22.89
CA ALA A 305 -4.03 -15.02 -24.04
C ALA A 305 -5.13 -13.99 -23.76
N ARG A 306 -5.76 -14.08 -22.58
CA ARG A 306 -6.77 -13.14 -22.11
C ARG A 306 -6.22 -11.72 -21.98
N HIS A 307 -5.09 -11.55 -21.29
CA HIS A 307 -4.46 -10.23 -21.10
C HIS A 307 -4.06 -9.60 -22.42
N ARG A 308 -3.51 -10.38 -23.37
CA ARG A 308 -3.15 -9.88 -24.70
C ARG A 308 -4.37 -9.37 -25.47
N ALA A 309 -5.47 -10.13 -25.48
CA ALA A 309 -6.69 -9.72 -26.16
C ALA A 309 -7.29 -8.45 -25.53
N LEU A 310 -7.29 -8.38 -24.20
CA LEU A 310 -7.78 -7.24 -23.44
C LEU A 310 -6.92 -5.99 -23.71
N PHE A 311 -5.60 -6.05 -23.52
CA PHE A 311 -4.71 -4.92 -23.79
C PHE A 311 -4.76 -4.43 -25.24
N ALA A 312 -4.96 -5.33 -26.21
CA ALA A 312 -5.09 -4.96 -27.61
C ALA A 312 -6.31 -4.10 -27.91
N ARG A 313 -7.44 -4.28 -27.19
CA ARG A 313 -8.63 -3.42 -27.30
C ARG A 313 -8.33 -1.96 -26.94
N HIS A 314 -7.36 -1.76 -26.05
CA HIS A 314 -6.90 -0.46 -25.56
C HIS A 314 -5.64 0.04 -26.30
N GLY A 315 -5.27 -0.58 -27.42
CA GLY A 315 -4.09 -0.19 -28.21
C GLY A 315 -2.74 -0.46 -27.52
N ILE A 316 -2.71 -1.32 -26.50
CA ILE A 316 -1.50 -1.66 -25.74
C ILE A 316 -0.92 -2.99 -26.23
N LYS A 317 0.32 -2.97 -26.71
CA LYS A 317 1.03 -4.17 -27.19
C LYS A 317 1.72 -4.88 -26.04
N MET A 318 1.35 -6.13 -25.81
CA MET A 318 2.00 -7.01 -24.83
C MET A 318 3.10 -7.84 -25.50
N ARG A 319 4.36 -7.49 -25.22
CA ARG A 319 5.55 -8.26 -25.65
C ARG A 319 5.53 -9.66 -25.05
N ASP A 320 6.24 -10.59 -25.69
CA ASP A 320 6.35 -11.96 -25.19
C ASP A 320 6.98 -11.97 -23.78
N PRO A 321 6.25 -12.41 -22.74
CA PRO A 321 6.81 -12.50 -21.40
C PRO A 321 8.04 -13.41 -21.31
N ALA A 322 8.22 -14.39 -22.19
CA ALA A 322 9.38 -15.27 -22.20
C ALA A 322 10.71 -14.54 -22.49
N ARG A 323 10.64 -13.33 -23.06
CA ARG A 323 11.80 -12.48 -23.38
C ARG A 323 12.10 -11.44 -22.30
N LEU A 324 11.43 -11.49 -21.15
CA LEU A 324 11.65 -10.54 -20.06
C LEU A 324 12.75 -11.02 -19.12
N PRO A 325 13.60 -10.10 -18.62
CA PRO A 325 14.63 -10.45 -17.64
C PRO A 325 14.00 -10.99 -16.36
N VAL A 326 14.66 -12.00 -15.77
CA VAL A 326 14.22 -12.75 -14.58
C VAL A 326 14.37 -11.93 -13.29
N ALA A 327 15.13 -10.83 -13.35
CA ALA A 327 15.30 -9.85 -12.29
C ALA A 327 15.27 -8.43 -12.90
N PRO A 328 14.97 -7.39 -12.10
CA PRO A 328 15.23 -6.01 -12.50
C PRO A 328 16.70 -5.86 -12.89
N ALA A 329 17.00 -5.13 -13.97
CA ALA A 329 18.39 -4.86 -14.35
C ALA A 329 19.09 -4.09 -13.23
N GLU A 330 20.24 -4.59 -12.75
CA GLU A 330 21.07 -3.93 -11.74
C GLU A 330 21.66 -2.63 -12.29
N HIS A 331 21.65 -1.57 -11.49
CA HIS A 331 22.28 -0.31 -11.85
C HIS A 331 23.75 -0.33 -11.39
N PRO A 332 24.73 -0.06 -12.27
CA PRO A 332 26.04 0.36 -11.79
C PRO A 332 25.85 1.67 -11.03
N HIS A 333 26.45 1.80 -9.85
CA HIS A 333 26.42 3.02 -9.03
C HIS A 333 26.77 4.24 -9.90
N ARG A 334 25.77 5.06 -10.26
CA ARG A 334 25.95 6.24 -11.12
C ARG A 334 25.20 7.45 -10.55
N SER A 335 25.77 8.63 -10.81
CA SER A 335 25.30 9.94 -10.33
C SER A 335 23.85 10.25 -10.73
N THR A 336 23.19 11.13 -9.98
CA THR A 336 21.77 11.55 -10.18
C THR A 336 21.49 12.07 -11.60
N LEU A 337 22.46 12.74 -12.22
CA LEU A 337 22.40 13.26 -13.58
C LEU A 337 22.33 12.12 -14.62
N ALA A 338 23.17 11.10 -14.47
CA ALA A 338 23.17 9.94 -15.36
C ALA A 338 21.85 9.15 -15.28
N ARG A 339 21.24 9.05 -14.09
CA ARG A 339 19.95 8.38 -13.86
C ARG A 339 18.77 9.14 -14.46
N THR A 340 18.77 10.47 -14.33
CA THR A 340 17.73 11.33 -14.93
C THR A 340 17.76 11.24 -16.45
N LEU A 341 18.97 11.23 -17.04
CA LEU A 341 19.19 11.02 -18.45
C LEU A 341 18.67 9.66 -18.90
N ASP A 342 18.98 8.58 -18.19
CA ASP A 342 18.53 7.22 -18.56
C ASP A 342 17.01 7.08 -18.49
N SER A 343 16.36 7.62 -17.44
CA SER A 343 14.88 7.64 -17.37
C SER A 343 14.24 8.49 -18.48
N SER A 344 14.97 9.48 -18.99
CA SER A 344 14.54 10.33 -20.09
C SER A 344 14.78 9.64 -21.43
N LEU A 345 15.86 8.87 -21.56
CA LEU A 345 16.19 8.04 -22.71
C LEU A 345 15.24 6.85 -22.82
N ASP A 346 14.88 6.16 -21.74
CA ASP A 346 13.85 5.11 -21.72
C ASP A 346 12.48 5.67 -22.15
N ARG A 347 12.16 6.90 -21.72
CA ARG A 347 10.96 7.64 -22.16
C ARG A 347 11.04 8.05 -23.64
N LEU A 348 12.22 8.44 -24.11
CA LEU A 348 12.42 8.83 -25.50
C LEU A 348 12.39 7.60 -26.41
N ASP A 349 13.01 6.49 -26.02
CA ASP A 349 13.07 5.24 -26.79
C ASP A 349 11.70 4.57 -26.85
N SER A 350 10.92 4.63 -25.76
CA SER A 350 9.51 4.22 -25.79
C SER A 350 8.65 5.09 -26.71
N ARG A 351 8.96 6.40 -26.85
CA ARG A 351 8.24 7.32 -27.76
C ARG A 351 8.70 7.26 -29.20
N LEU A 352 9.98 7.07 -29.47
CA LEU A 352 10.56 7.02 -30.81
C LEU A 352 10.19 5.71 -31.53
N ARG A 353 10.01 4.62 -30.78
CA ARG A 353 9.50 3.34 -31.31
C ARG A 353 7.98 3.32 -31.58
N LEU A 354 7.29 4.46 -31.40
CA LEU A 354 5.88 4.66 -31.78
C LEU A 354 5.72 5.23 -33.20
N ARG A 355 6.82 5.54 -33.91
CA ARG A 355 6.79 5.90 -35.33
C ARG A 355 7.00 4.68 -36.22
#